data_AF-A0A2D1UC12-F1
#
_entry.id   AF-A0A2D1UC12-F1
#
_cell.length_a   1.000
_cell.length_b   1.000
_cell.length_c   1.000
_cell.angle_alpha   90.00
_cell.angle_beta   90.00
_cell.angle_gamma   90.00
#
_symmetry.space_group_name_H-M   'P 1'
#
loop_
_entity.id
_entity.type
_entity.pdbx_description
1 polymer ?
#
loop_
_entity_poly.entity_id
_entity_poly.type
_entity_poly.pdbx_seq_one_letter_code
_entity_poly.pdbx_strand_id
1 'polypeptide(L)'
;MKLKSLLAASLFLVAPFAIKAQTVQISASEADAKIIVDGQILGTGNAKIKVPKNSCVNVKVQKSGFLRYEQTFCNKKGMAEPPKKQFFDMKKDDAEEASIKTDQANIDFSIEINKSQDVSEVWKRANQIVTDYFDAIEVADKETSYLRTSWSIQSFQQNTIRTRLIIKLSKSEPLTYKVKLVSEYSGAPLTSVKADEQFHDWDRVLRKYQNVISDFTTRLGNQ
;
A
#
# COMPACT_ATOMS: atom_id res chain seq x y z
N MET A 1 3.05 80.90 40.80
CA MET A 1 4.24 80.06 41.02
C MET A 1 3.74 78.62 41.22
N LYS A 2 3.85 77.75 40.20
CA LYS A 2 4.69 76.51 40.20
C LYS A 2 4.43 75.62 41.44
N LEU A 3 4.14 74.32 41.40
CA LEU A 3 4.36 73.29 40.39
C LEU A 3 3.73 71.95 40.86
N LYS A 4 2.98 71.29 39.96
CA LYS A 4 2.91 69.85 39.67
C LYS A 4 2.48 68.83 40.75
N SER A 5 1.27 68.31 40.53
CA SER A 5 0.83 66.95 40.86
C SER A 5 1.77 65.91 40.24
N LEU A 6 2.28 64.98 41.06
CA LEU A 6 3.02 63.80 40.64
C LEU A 6 2.02 62.66 40.38
N LEU A 7 1.68 62.45 39.10
CA LEU A 7 1.09 61.19 38.64
C LEU A 7 2.22 60.15 38.55
N ALA A 8 2.20 59.15 39.43
CA ALA A 8 3.03 57.96 39.28
C ALA A 8 2.37 57.02 38.25
N ALA A 9 2.83 57.06 37.00
CA ALA A 9 2.44 56.09 35.99
C ALA A 9 3.18 54.77 36.24
N SER A 10 2.46 53.73 36.70
CA SER A 10 3.03 52.38 36.77
C SER A 10 3.16 51.82 35.35
N LEU A 11 4.38 51.78 34.84
CA LEU A 11 4.71 51.13 33.58
C LEU A 11 4.69 49.61 33.81
N PHE A 12 3.59 48.93 33.50
CA PHE A 12 3.56 47.47 33.40
C PHE A 12 4.45 47.05 32.23
N LEU A 13 5.68 46.65 32.53
CA LEU A 13 6.55 45.91 31.61
C LEU A 13 5.89 44.56 31.31
N VAL A 14 5.12 44.50 30.21
CA VAL A 14 4.70 43.22 29.63
C VAL A 14 5.94 42.62 28.96
N ALA A 15 6.69 41.81 29.70
CA ALA A 15 7.77 41.03 29.12
C ALA A 15 7.18 40.11 28.04
N PRO A 16 7.68 40.13 26.79
CA PRO A 16 7.23 39.18 25.79
C PRO A 16 7.63 37.78 26.28
N PHE A 17 6.63 36.96 26.63
CA PHE A 17 6.85 35.55 26.91
C PHE A 17 7.42 34.92 25.63
N ALA A 18 8.73 34.67 25.61
CA ALA A 18 9.37 33.96 24.52
C ALA A 18 8.78 32.55 24.44
N ILE A 19 7.96 32.31 23.42
CA ILE A 19 7.38 31.01 23.12
C ILE A 19 8.54 30.13 22.61
N LYS A 20 9.15 29.34 23.50
CA LYS A 20 10.28 28.47 23.16
C LYS A 20 9.80 27.28 22.30
N ALA A 21 9.89 27.43 20.99
CA ALA A 21 9.74 26.31 20.05
C ALA A 21 10.96 25.38 20.16
N GLN A 22 10.71 24.07 20.06
CA GLN A 22 11.77 23.06 20.00
C GLN A 22 12.08 22.77 18.53
N THR A 23 13.36 22.78 18.15
CA THR A 23 13.77 22.41 16.78
C THR A 23 14.20 20.95 16.77
N VAL A 24 13.64 20.15 15.86
CA VAL A 24 14.04 18.76 15.63
C VAL A 24 14.70 18.68 14.25
N GLN A 25 15.89 18.07 14.19
CA GLN A 25 16.51 17.71 12.92
C GLN A 25 16.02 16.33 12.50
N ILE A 26 15.29 16.26 11.39
CA ILE A 26 14.83 15.01 10.79
C ILE A 26 15.83 14.59 9.72
N SER A 27 16.22 13.32 9.72
CA SER A 27 16.97 12.70 8.63
C SER A 27 16.45 11.29 8.34
N ALA A 28 16.57 10.88 7.09
CA ALA A 28 16.24 9.53 6.62
C ALA A 28 17.51 8.83 6.11
N SER A 29 17.54 7.50 6.15
CA SER A 29 18.60 6.70 5.50
C SER A 29 18.62 6.92 3.98
N GLU A 30 17.46 7.20 3.38
CA GLU A 30 17.29 7.43 1.95
C GLU A 30 17.29 8.92 1.63
N ALA A 31 18.29 9.37 0.85
CA ALA A 31 18.53 10.79 0.58
C ALA A 31 17.41 11.47 -0.24
N ASP A 32 16.63 10.70 -1.00
CA ASP A 32 15.50 11.12 -1.82
C ASP A 32 14.13 10.95 -1.12
N ALA A 33 14.10 10.51 0.14
CA ALA A 33 12.85 10.36 0.90
C ALA A 33 12.20 11.71 1.19
N LYS A 34 10.90 11.83 0.91
CA LYS A 34 10.13 13.05 1.20
C LYS A 34 9.81 13.12 2.69
N ILE A 35 10.07 14.29 3.28
CA ILE A 35 9.69 14.61 4.67
C ILE A 35 8.50 15.56 4.60
N ILE A 36 7.35 15.08 5.07
CA ILE A 36 6.07 15.78 5.05
C ILE A 36 5.69 16.12 6.49
N VAL A 37 5.35 17.37 6.76
CA VAL A 37 4.92 17.84 8.08
C VAL A 37 3.56 18.48 7.96
N ASP A 38 2.59 17.98 8.73
CA ASP A 38 1.19 18.43 8.71
C ASP A 38 0.62 18.56 7.28
N GLY A 39 1.00 17.63 6.40
CA GLY A 39 0.56 17.57 5.00
C GLY A 39 1.42 18.36 3.99
N GLN A 40 2.40 19.15 4.44
CA GLN A 40 3.27 19.93 3.56
C GLN A 40 4.66 19.30 3.44
N ILE A 41 5.19 19.20 2.22
CA ILE A 41 6.57 18.73 1.99
C ILE A 41 7.52 19.83 2.48
N LEU A 42 8.35 19.51 3.48
CA LEU A 42 9.34 20.44 4.03
C LEU A 42 10.78 20.15 3.60
N GLY A 43 11.04 18.96 3.06
CA GLY A 43 12.37 18.62 2.59
C GLY A 43 12.46 17.20 2.04
N THR A 44 13.68 16.86 1.62
CA THR A 44 14.03 15.57 1.02
C THR A 44 15.31 15.06 1.69
N GLY A 45 15.28 13.84 2.22
CA GLY A 45 16.38 13.18 2.96
C GLY A 45 16.67 13.79 4.33
N ASN A 46 16.61 15.12 4.46
CA ASN A 46 16.78 15.84 5.71
C ASN A 46 15.92 17.11 5.77
N ALA A 47 15.49 17.50 6.97
CA ALA A 47 14.75 18.73 7.22
C ALA A 47 14.91 19.19 8.67
N LYS A 48 14.76 20.49 8.91
CA LYS A 48 14.62 21.05 10.27
C LYS A 48 13.18 21.44 10.50
N ILE A 49 12.54 20.84 11.50
CA ILE A 49 11.16 21.15 11.86
C ILE A 49 11.14 21.92 13.16
N LYS A 50 10.24 22.90 13.26
CA LYS A 50 9.96 23.61 14.51
C LYS A 50 8.68 23.04 15.10
N VAL A 51 8.74 22.64 16.36
CA VAL A 51 7.59 22.22 17.16
C VAL A 51 7.24 23.37 18.12
N PRO A 52 6.21 24.18 17.81
CA PRO A 52 5.80 25.28 18.68
C PRO A 52 5.47 24.80 20.09
N LYS A 53 5.66 25.68 21.08
CA LYS A 53 5.27 25.38 22.46
C LYS A 53 3.77 25.13 22.54
N ASN A 54 3.37 24.17 23.36
CA ASN A 54 2.00 23.71 23.57
C ASN A 54 1.31 23.12 22.33
N SER A 55 2.05 22.77 21.27
CA SER A 55 1.48 22.13 20.07
C SER A 55 2.13 20.76 19.77
N CYS A 56 1.57 20.07 18.79
CA CYS A 56 2.15 18.87 18.20
C CYS A 56 2.24 19.04 16.69
N VAL A 57 3.21 18.38 16.07
CA VAL A 57 3.36 18.30 14.61
C VAL A 57 3.45 16.84 14.20
N ASN A 58 2.77 16.45 13.12
CA ASN A 58 2.83 15.12 12.55
C ASN A 58 3.87 15.09 11.43
N VAL A 59 4.81 14.16 11.51
CA VAL A 59 5.89 14.01 10.52
C VAL A 59 5.74 12.66 9.83
N LYS A 60 5.66 12.68 8.51
CA LYS A 60 5.68 11.50 7.65
C LYS A 60 6.96 11.49 6.83
N VAL A 61 7.62 10.34 6.76
CA VAL A 61 8.80 10.12 5.92
C VAL A 61 8.46 9.00 4.93
N GLN A 62 8.55 9.30 3.64
CA GLN A 62 8.04 8.43 2.58
C GLN A 62 8.96 8.38 1.37
N LYS A 63 9.12 7.18 0.80
CA LYS A 63 9.81 6.92 -0.46
C LYS A 63 9.16 5.70 -1.13
N SER A 64 9.07 5.70 -2.46
CA SER A 64 8.58 4.53 -3.22
C SER A 64 9.50 3.33 -3.02
N GLY A 65 8.97 2.12 -2.85
CA GLY A 65 9.76 0.92 -2.55
C GLY A 65 10.17 0.77 -1.08
N PHE A 66 9.74 1.67 -0.19
CA PHE A 66 10.08 1.64 1.24
C PHE A 66 8.82 1.79 2.10
N LEU A 67 8.90 1.24 3.31
CA LEU A 67 7.85 1.40 4.32
C LEU A 67 7.66 2.88 4.67
N ARG A 68 6.43 3.21 5.05
CA ARG A 68 6.05 4.57 5.42
C ARG A 68 6.24 4.76 6.92
N TYR A 69 6.89 5.84 7.31
CA TYR A 69 7.12 6.17 8.71
C TYR A 69 6.29 7.39 9.08
N GLU A 70 5.62 7.33 10.23
CA GLU A 70 4.82 8.42 10.77
C GLU A 70 5.09 8.56 12.27
N GLN A 71 5.42 9.78 12.71
CA GLN A 71 5.69 10.08 14.10
C GLN A 71 5.20 11.48 14.45
N THR A 72 4.54 11.60 15.60
CA THR A 72 4.05 12.87 16.13
C THR A 72 4.99 13.39 17.21
N PHE A 73 5.43 14.65 17.07
CA PHE A 73 6.25 15.34 18.06
C PHE A 73 5.42 16.38 18.80
N CYS A 74 5.38 16.33 20.13
CA CYS A 74 4.60 17.25 20.96
C CYS A 74 5.50 18.03 21.93
N ASN A 75 5.40 19.35 21.93
CA ASN A 75 6.10 20.23 22.86
C ASN A 75 5.11 20.76 23.92
N LYS A 76 4.53 19.84 24.71
CA LYS A 76 3.52 20.13 25.74
C LYS A 76 4.04 19.76 27.12
N LYS A 77 3.63 20.51 28.15
CA LYS A 77 3.95 20.17 29.55
C LYS A 77 3.38 18.79 29.90
N GLY A 78 4.17 17.94 30.54
CA GLY A 78 3.75 16.58 30.92
C GLY A 78 3.89 15.52 29.82
N MET A 79 4.35 15.91 28.62
CA MET A 79 4.71 14.98 27.54
C MET A 79 6.23 14.90 27.41
N ALA A 80 6.73 13.82 26.79
CA ALA A 80 8.14 13.73 26.43
C ALA A 80 8.52 14.87 25.46
N GLU A 81 9.59 15.60 25.77
CA GLU A 81 10.06 16.69 24.91
C GLU A 81 10.52 16.15 23.55
N PRO A 82 10.28 16.89 22.44
CA PRO A 82 10.76 16.46 21.13
C PRO A 82 12.30 16.35 21.12
N PRO A 83 12.85 15.25 20.55
CA PRO A 83 14.29 15.05 20.51
C PRO A 83 14.97 16.13 19.67
N LYS A 84 16.26 16.38 19.87
CA LYS A 84 17.01 17.33 19.01
C LYS A 84 17.22 16.79 17.60
N LYS A 85 17.31 15.46 17.47
CA LYS A 85 17.51 14.74 16.21
C LYS A 85 16.62 13.51 16.19
N GLN A 86 16.01 13.23 15.05
CA GLN A 86 15.32 11.98 14.76
C GLN A 86 15.86 11.43 13.45
N PHE A 87 16.36 10.20 13.49
CA PHE A 87 16.75 9.45 12.29
C PHE A 87 15.69 8.40 11.97
N PHE A 88 15.35 8.26 10.70
CA PHE A 88 14.46 7.22 10.18
C PHE A 88 15.28 6.27 9.31
N ASP A 89 15.52 5.07 9.84
CA ASP A 89 16.12 3.97 9.09
C ASP A 89 15.02 3.29 8.25
N MET A 90 15.00 3.62 6.96
CA MET A 90 13.92 3.21 6.04
C MET A 90 14.18 1.80 5.51
N LYS A 91 13.26 0.89 5.85
CA LYS A 91 13.26 -0.47 5.32
C LYS A 91 12.50 -0.53 4.02
N LYS A 92 12.93 -1.40 3.12
CA LYS A 92 12.21 -1.69 1.89
C LYS A 92 10.82 -2.25 2.18
N ASP A 93 9.88 -1.93 1.29
CA ASP A 93 8.53 -2.46 1.35
C ASP A 93 8.54 -3.93 0.89
N ASP A 94 8.21 -4.82 1.82
CA ASP A 94 8.22 -6.27 1.63
C ASP A 94 7.11 -6.72 0.66
N ALA A 95 5.98 -6.02 0.59
CA ALA A 95 4.95 -6.28 -0.41
C ALA A 95 5.40 -5.87 -1.82
N GLU A 96 6.12 -4.74 -1.93
CA GLU A 96 6.66 -4.29 -3.22
C GLU A 96 7.78 -5.21 -3.72
N GLU A 97 8.68 -5.67 -2.84
CA GLU A 97 9.73 -6.64 -3.18
C GLU A 97 9.17 -8.00 -3.60
N ALA A 98 8.11 -8.46 -2.93
CA ALA A 98 7.43 -9.74 -3.23
C ALA A 98 6.54 -9.71 -4.48
N SER A 99 6.45 -8.58 -5.18
CA SER A 99 5.55 -8.38 -6.32
C SER A 99 6.24 -7.83 -7.56
N ILE A 100 5.55 -7.91 -8.68
CA ILE A 100 5.93 -7.28 -9.94
C ILE A 100 4.79 -6.39 -10.43
N LYS A 101 5.14 -5.22 -10.95
CA LYS A 101 4.18 -4.39 -11.69
C LYS A 101 3.88 -5.06 -13.02
N THR A 102 2.60 -5.12 -13.38
CA THR A 102 2.16 -5.80 -14.59
C THR A 102 0.87 -5.18 -15.11
N ASP A 103 0.71 -5.16 -16.43
CA ASP A 103 -0.54 -4.85 -17.12
C ASP A 103 -1.53 -6.03 -17.09
N GLN A 104 -1.12 -7.19 -16.59
CA GLN A 104 -1.93 -8.40 -16.54
C GLN A 104 -2.81 -8.53 -15.29
N ALA A 105 -2.62 -7.67 -14.29
CA ALA A 105 -3.48 -7.65 -13.12
C ALA A 105 -4.87 -7.12 -13.48
N ASN A 106 -5.91 -7.73 -12.92
CA ASN A 106 -7.29 -7.21 -12.96
C ASN A 106 -7.91 -7.05 -14.36
N ILE A 107 -7.38 -7.73 -15.39
CA ILE A 107 -7.94 -7.75 -16.74
C ILE A 107 -8.25 -9.18 -17.24
N ASP A 108 -9.15 -9.30 -18.21
CA ASP A 108 -9.52 -10.59 -18.81
C ASP A 108 -8.55 -10.95 -19.97
N PHE A 109 -7.86 -12.08 -19.87
CA PHE A 109 -7.06 -12.66 -20.96
C PHE A 109 -7.87 -13.68 -21.73
N SER A 110 -7.98 -13.52 -23.04
CA SER A 110 -8.66 -14.50 -23.90
C SER A 110 -7.70 -15.59 -24.33
N ILE A 111 -8.03 -16.84 -24.01
CA ILE A 111 -7.27 -18.04 -24.35
C ILE A 111 -8.14 -18.87 -25.29
N GLU A 112 -7.80 -18.85 -26.57
CA GLU A 112 -8.43 -19.71 -27.57
C GLU A 112 -7.78 -21.09 -27.53
N ILE A 113 -8.62 -22.12 -27.42
CA ILE A 113 -8.20 -23.52 -27.26
C ILE A 113 -8.00 -24.16 -28.64
N ASN A 114 -7.05 -25.09 -28.73
CA ASN A 114 -6.87 -25.88 -29.94
C ASN A 114 -8.13 -26.69 -30.26
N LYS A 115 -8.65 -26.55 -31.49
CA LYS A 115 -9.87 -27.22 -31.97
C LYS A 115 -9.81 -28.75 -31.91
N SER A 116 -8.62 -29.34 -31.80
CA SER A 116 -8.43 -30.79 -31.70
C SER A 116 -8.56 -31.34 -30.28
N GLN A 117 -8.71 -30.49 -29.26
CA GLN A 117 -8.76 -30.93 -27.87
C GLN A 117 -10.18 -31.19 -27.37
N ASP A 118 -10.34 -32.27 -26.62
CA ASP A 118 -11.58 -32.57 -25.90
C ASP A 118 -11.83 -31.55 -24.77
N VAL A 119 -13.06 -31.05 -24.68
CA VAL A 119 -13.46 -30.02 -23.71
C VAL A 119 -13.26 -30.47 -22.26
N SER A 120 -13.50 -31.76 -21.96
CA SER A 120 -13.31 -32.29 -20.60
C SER A 120 -11.83 -32.36 -20.23
N GLU A 121 -10.95 -32.75 -21.16
CA GLU A 121 -9.51 -32.73 -20.94
C GLU A 121 -8.95 -31.31 -20.79
N VAL A 122 -9.45 -30.35 -21.58
CA VAL A 122 -9.11 -28.93 -21.43
C VAL A 122 -9.52 -28.43 -20.05
N TRP A 123 -10.75 -28.73 -19.62
CA TRP A 123 -11.25 -28.36 -18.30
C TRP A 123 -10.41 -28.95 -17.17
N LYS A 124 -10.02 -30.23 -17.29
CA LYS A 124 -9.15 -30.90 -16.31
C LYS A 124 -7.78 -30.23 -16.23
N ARG A 125 -7.16 -29.90 -17.36
CA ARG A 125 -5.88 -29.17 -17.41
C ARG A 125 -6.01 -27.77 -16.83
N ALA A 126 -7.09 -27.06 -17.12
CA ALA A 126 -7.37 -25.75 -16.53
C ALA A 126 -7.42 -25.85 -15.00
N ASN A 127 -8.14 -26.83 -14.45
CA ASN A 127 -8.19 -27.07 -13.01
C ASN A 127 -6.81 -27.41 -12.42
N GLN A 128 -6.01 -28.24 -13.11
CA GLN A 128 -4.63 -28.52 -12.68
C GLN A 128 -3.78 -27.25 -12.59
N ILE A 129 -3.82 -26.40 -13.63
CA ILE A 129 -3.12 -25.10 -13.60
C ILE A 129 -3.59 -24.29 -12.41
N VAL A 130 -4.90 -24.21 -12.13
CA VAL A 130 -5.40 -23.49 -10.95
C VAL A 130 -4.81 -24.03 -9.66
N THR A 131 -4.85 -25.35 -9.47
CA THR A 131 -4.38 -25.99 -8.22
C THR A 131 -2.87 -25.96 -8.06
N ASP A 132 -2.10 -25.71 -9.13
CA ASP A 132 -0.65 -25.49 -9.03
C ASP A 132 -0.32 -24.16 -8.31
N TYR A 133 -1.25 -23.20 -8.29
CA TYR A 133 -1.07 -21.86 -7.72
C TYR A 133 -1.99 -21.55 -6.53
N PHE A 134 -3.17 -22.15 -6.47
CA PHE A 134 -4.21 -21.86 -5.48
C PHE A 134 -4.62 -23.12 -4.73
N ASP A 135 -4.56 -23.07 -3.41
CA ASP A 135 -4.88 -24.22 -2.55
C ASP A 135 -6.38 -24.59 -2.56
N ALA A 136 -7.26 -23.61 -2.84
CA ALA A 136 -8.70 -23.80 -2.73
C ALA A 136 -9.48 -23.16 -3.89
N ILE A 137 -10.35 -23.97 -4.50
CA ILE A 137 -11.36 -23.53 -5.47
C ILE A 137 -12.67 -23.28 -4.71
N GLU A 138 -13.26 -22.10 -4.90
CA GLU A 138 -14.51 -21.71 -4.23
C GLU A 138 -15.74 -22.14 -5.06
N VAL A 139 -15.67 -21.95 -6.37
CA VAL A 139 -16.73 -22.32 -7.32
C VAL A 139 -16.08 -22.99 -8.53
N ALA A 140 -16.58 -24.15 -8.92
CA ALA A 140 -16.24 -24.80 -10.18
C ALA A 140 -17.51 -25.39 -10.79
N ASP A 141 -17.92 -24.85 -11.93
CA ASP A 141 -19.05 -25.31 -12.71
C ASP A 141 -18.57 -25.69 -14.11
N LYS A 142 -18.63 -27.00 -14.38
CA LYS A 142 -18.22 -27.56 -15.67
C LYS A 142 -19.21 -27.21 -16.79
N GLU A 143 -20.51 -27.08 -16.49
CA GLU A 143 -21.55 -26.86 -17.50
C GLU A 143 -21.42 -25.46 -18.12
N THR A 144 -21.21 -24.46 -17.27
CA THR A 144 -21.00 -23.07 -17.72
C THR A 144 -19.52 -22.73 -17.97
N SER A 145 -18.62 -23.68 -17.71
CA SER A 145 -17.16 -23.49 -17.71
C SER A 145 -16.74 -22.25 -16.92
N TYR A 146 -17.28 -22.13 -15.70
CA TYR A 146 -16.97 -21.07 -14.76
C TYR A 146 -16.16 -21.63 -13.59
N LEU A 147 -15.05 -20.98 -13.27
CA LEU A 147 -14.25 -21.31 -12.10
C LEU A 147 -13.86 -20.03 -11.37
N ARG A 148 -13.97 -20.04 -10.05
CA ARG A 148 -13.43 -19.01 -9.17
C ARG A 148 -12.72 -19.66 -7.99
N THR A 149 -11.49 -19.21 -7.76
CA THR A 149 -10.73 -19.59 -6.57
C THR A 149 -11.19 -18.84 -5.32
N SER A 150 -10.95 -19.42 -4.15
CA SER A 150 -11.01 -18.65 -2.92
C SER A 150 -9.92 -17.58 -2.94
N TRP A 151 -10.11 -16.49 -2.19
CA TRP A 151 -9.05 -15.51 -1.99
C TRP A 151 -7.82 -16.14 -1.33
N SER A 152 -6.68 -16.06 -1.99
CA SER A 152 -5.37 -16.34 -1.40
C SER A 152 -4.80 -15.06 -0.81
N ILE A 153 -4.46 -15.07 0.48
CA ILE A 153 -4.07 -13.88 1.24
C ILE A 153 -2.59 -13.97 1.60
N GLN A 154 -1.90 -12.84 1.54
CA GLN A 154 -0.57 -12.70 2.10
C GLN A 154 -0.46 -11.35 2.82
N SER A 155 -0.19 -11.40 4.12
CA SER A 155 0.07 -10.21 4.92
C SER A 155 1.55 -9.86 4.93
N PHE A 156 1.84 -8.57 4.87
CA PHE A 156 3.13 -7.92 4.92
C PHE A 156 3.15 -6.92 6.09
N GLN A 157 4.27 -6.22 6.31
CA GLN A 157 4.40 -5.31 7.47
C GLN A 157 3.41 -4.15 7.47
N GLN A 158 3.09 -3.60 6.30
CA GLN A 158 2.17 -2.46 6.16
C GLN A 158 1.07 -2.69 5.13
N ASN A 159 0.87 -3.94 4.69
CA ASN A 159 -0.10 -4.24 3.65
C ASN A 159 -0.62 -5.67 3.78
N THR A 160 -1.79 -5.92 3.25
CA THR A 160 -2.32 -7.27 3.05
C THR A 160 -2.79 -7.34 1.62
N ILE A 161 -2.24 -8.30 0.87
CA ILE A 161 -2.57 -8.56 -0.52
C ILE A 161 -3.49 -9.76 -0.57
N ARG A 162 -4.53 -9.68 -1.38
CA ARG A 162 -5.36 -10.83 -1.74
C ARG A 162 -5.38 -11.02 -3.24
N THR A 163 -5.33 -12.28 -3.67
CA THR A 163 -5.33 -12.66 -5.07
C THR A 163 -6.33 -13.78 -5.29
N ARG A 164 -7.09 -13.71 -6.39
CA ARG A 164 -7.93 -14.82 -6.85
C ARG A 164 -7.90 -14.91 -8.37
N LEU A 165 -8.06 -16.11 -8.88
CA LEU A 165 -8.26 -16.39 -10.29
C LEU A 165 -9.74 -16.61 -10.59
N ILE A 166 -10.19 -16.07 -11.73
CA ILE A 166 -11.51 -16.30 -12.32
C ILE A 166 -11.32 -16.80 -13.75
N ILE A 167 -11.99 -17.89 -14.11
CA ILE A 167 -12.09 -18.42 -15.47
C ILE A 167 -13.57 -18.40 -15.86
N LYS A 168 -13.86 -17.91 -17.07
CA LYS A 168 -15.22 -17.92 -17.62
C LYS A 168 -15.20 -18.26 -19.11
N LEU A 169 -16.22 -18.96 -19.58
CA LEU A 169 -16.45 -19.16 -21.00
C LEU A 169 -16.66 -17.80 -21.70
N SER A 170 -15.93 -17.60 -22.79
CA SER A 170 -16.11 -16.44 -23.68
C SER A 170 -16.91 -16.84 -24.91
N LYS A 171 -16.51 -17.93 -25.57
CA LYS A 171 -17.14 -18.50 -26.76
C LYS A 171 -17.03 -20.02 -26.70
N SER A 172 -18.02 -20.74 -27.20
CA SER A 172 -18.00 -22.19 -27.33
C SER A 172 -17.31 -22.67 -28.60
N GLU A 173 -17.32 -21.87 -29.68
CA GLU A 173 -16.72 -22.21 -30.97
C GLU A 173 -16.08 -20.95 -31.62
N PRO A 174 -14.74 -20.91 -31.81
CA PRO A 174 -13.78 -21.80 -31.18
C PRO A 174 -13.86 -21.67 -29.65
N LEU A 175 -13.64 -22.76 -28.93
CA LEU A 175 -13.65 -22.76 -27.45
C LEU A 175 -12.65 -21.72 -26.94
N THR A 176 -13.16 -20.70 -26.24
CA THR A 176 -12.36 -19.57 -25.76
C THR A 176 -12.68 -19.32 -24.30
N TYR A 177 -11.67 -19.33 -23.44
CA TYR A 177 -11.80 -18.90 -22.05
C TYR A 177 -11.32 -17.47 -21.85
N LYS A 178 -11.93 -16.78 -20.90
CA LYS A 178 -11.38 -15.57 -20.30
C LYS A 178 -10.81 -15.92 -18.93
N VAL A 179 -9.53 -15.66 -18.74
CA VAL A 179 -8.80 -15.88 -17.50
C VAL A 179 -8.43 -14.53 -16.91
N LYS A 180 -8.85 -14.27 -15.66
CA LYS A 180 -8.59 -13.03 -14.94
C LYS A 180 -7.92 -13.31 -13.61
N LEU A 181 -6.71 -12.80 -13.44
CA LEU A 181 -6.02 -12.77 -12.14
C LEU A 181 -6.36 -11.46 -11.44
N VAL A 182 -7.19 -11.54 -10.41
CA VAL A 182 -7.59 -10.40 -9.57
C VAL A 182 -6.56 -10.22 -8.47
N SER A 183 -6.04 -9.00 -8.30
CA SER A 183 -5.04 -8.65 -7.31
C SER A 183 -5.44 -7.36 -6.62
N GLU A 184 -5.55 -7.40 -5.29
CA GLU A 184 -6.01 -6.28 -4.47
C GLU A 184 -5.15 -6.10 -3.23
N TYR A 185 -5.08 -4.88 -2.72
CA TYR A 185 -4.33 -4.51 -1.51
C TYR A 185 -5.20 -3.69 -0.55
N SER A 186 -4.87 -3.74 0.74
CA SER A 186 -5.61 -3.01 1.79
C SER A 186 -4.84 -1.84 2.41
N GLY A 187 -3.51 -1.80 2.25
CA GLY A 187 -2.65 -0.78 2.88
C GLY A 187 -2.53 -0.92 4.41
N ALA A 188 -2.97 -2.04 4.97
CA ALA A 188 -2.82 -2.38 6.39
C ALA A 188 -2.40 -3.85 6.56
N PRO A 189 -1.61 -4.19 7.59
CA PRO A 189 -1.27 -5.56 7.90
C PRO A 189 -2.47 -6.30 8.50
N LEU A 190 -2.52 -7.61 8.29
CA LEU A 190 -3.51 -8.53 8.87
C LEU A 190 -4.97 -8.16 8.59
N THR A 191 -5.23 -7.47 7.47
CA THR A 191 -6.58 -7.15 7.02
C THR A 191 -7.35 -8.43 6.74
N SER A 192 -8.52 -8.57 7.37
CA SER A 192 -9.40 -9.72 7.16
C SER A 192 -9.85 -9.77 5.71
N VAL A 193 -9.79 -10.95 5.09
CA VAL A 193 -10.28 -11.18 3.72
C VAL A 193 -11.75 -10.86 3.51
N LYS A 194 -12.53 -10.79 4.60
CA LYS A 194 -13.96 -10.46 4.59
C LYS A 194 -14.23 -8.95 4.62
N ALA A 195 -13.21 -8.12 4.86
CA ALA A 195 -13.33 -6.66 4.89
C ALA A 195 -13.21 -6.10 3.47
N ASP A 196 -14.14 -6.47 2.58
CA ASP A 196 -14.10 -6.14 1.15
C ASP A 196 -13.94 -4.64 0.89
N GLU A 197 -14.51 -3.80 1.74
CA GLU A 197 -14.45 -2.34 1.64
C GLU A 197 -13.05 -1.75 1.86
N GLN A 198 -12.13 -2.54 2.43
CA GLN A 198 -10.75 -2.11 2.68
C GLN A 198 -9.82 -2.44 1.52
N PHE A 199 -10.24 -3.33 0.61
CA PHE A 199 -9.41 -3.77 -0.50
C PHE A 199 -9.69 -2.96 -1.77
N HIS A 200 -8.61 -2.66 -2.48
CA HIS A 200 -8.63 -1.88 -3.70
C HIS A 200 -7.75 -2.57 -4.75
N ASP A 201 -8.11 -2.43 -6.02
CA ASP A 201 -7.34 -2.97 -7.14
C ASP A 201 -5.87 -2.57 -7.05
N TRP A 202 -5.00 -3.57 -7.23
CA TRP A 202 -3.56 -3.40 -7.25
C TRP A 202 -3.02 -3.57 -8.67
N ASP A 203 -2.12 -2.67 -9.10
CA ASP A 203 -1.46 -2.73 -10.41
C ASP A 203 -0.26 -3.71 -10.44
N ARG A 204 -0.21 -4.61 -9.45
CA ARG A 204 0.88 -5.56 -9.25
C ARG A 204 0.32 -6.93 -8.92
N VAL A 205 1.11 -7.96 -9.20
CA VAL A 205 0.85 -9.33 -8.78
C VAL A 205 2.00 -9.83 -7.93
N LEU A 206 1.71 -10.66 -6.93
CA LEU A 206 2.76 -11.35 -6.19
C LEU A 206 3.56 -12.24 -7.14
N ARG A 207 4.88 -12.31 -6.95
CA ARG A 207 5.80 -13.07 -7.81
C ARG A 207 5.42 -14.54 -7.95
N LYS A 208 4.82 -15.14 -6.92
CA LYS A 208 4.30 -16.52 -6.97
C LYS A 208 3.20 -16.73 -8.02
N TYR A 209 2.54 -15.67 -8.48
CA TYR A 209 1.48 -15.71 -9.51
C TYR A 209 1.91 -15.16 -10.87
N GLN A 210 3.17 -14.75 -11.04
CA GLN A 210 3.62 -14.07 -12.26
C GLN A 210 3.44 -14.89 -13.54
N ASN A 211 3.45 -16.23 -13.43
CA ASN A 211 3.36 -17.15 -14.55
C ASN A 211 1.96 -17.76 -14.75
N VAL A 212 0.97 -17.40 -13.93
CA VAL A 212 -0.38 -18.01 -14.00
C VAL A 212 -0.97 -17.85 -15.40
N ILE A 213 -0.98 -16.61 -15.91
CA ILE A 213 -1.57 -16.32 -17.22
C ILE A 213 -0.78 -16.98 -18.36
N SER A 214 0.56 -16.97 -18.30
CA SER A 214 1.38 -17.64 -19.31
C SER A 214 1.16 -19.14 -19.32
N ASP A 215 0.98 -19.78 -18.16
CA ASP A 215 0.74 -21.22 -18.07
C ASP A 215 -0.60 -21.60 -18.71
N PHE A 216 -1.64 -20.77 -18.57
CA PHE A 216 -2.89 -20.95 -19.31
C PHE A 216 -2.67 -20.89 -20.82
N THR A 217 -1.95 -19.88 -21.30
CA THR A 217 -1.65 -19.73 -22.73
C THR A 217 -0.83 -20.91 -23.27
N THR A 218 0.23 -21.33 -22.57
CA THR A 218 1.14 -22.37 -23.06
C THR A 218 0.59 -23.79 -22.90
N ARG A 219 -0.19 -24.07 -21.84
CA ARG A 219 -0.69 -25.43 -21.57
C ARG A 219 -2.06 -25.70 -22.19
N LEU A 220 -2.84 -24.67 -22.54
CA LEU A 220 -4.17 -24.82 -23.15
C LEU A 220 -4.29 -24.19 -24.54
N GLY A 221 -3.58 -23.09 -24.79
CA GLY A 221 -3.67 -22.35 -26.05
C GLY A 221 -2.99 -23.04 -27.22
N ASN A 222 -3.28 -22.57 -28.43
CA ASN A 222 -2.52 -22.91 -29.62
C ASN A 222 -1.13 -22.28 -29.55
N GLN A 223 -0.07 -23.09 -29.49
CA GLN A 223 1.17 -22.72 -30.18
C GLN A 223 1.03 -23.00 -31.66
#